data_AF-A0A0A8IJ72-F1
#
_entry.id   AF-A0A0A8IJ72-F1
#
_cell.length_a   1.000
_cell.length_b   1.000
_cell.length_c   1.000
_cell.angle_alpha   90.00
_cell.angle_beta   90.00
_cell.angle_gamma   90.00
#
_symmetry.space_group_name_H-M   'P 1'
#
loop_
_entity.id
_entity.type
_entity.pdbx_description
1 polymer ?
#
loop_
_entity_poly.entity_id
_entity_poly.type
_entity_poly.pdbx_seq_one_letter_code
_entity_poly.pdbx_strand_id
1 'polypeptide(L)'
;IGSRVESLASSGISKIPKEYVRPKEELINIGDIFEDEKSTVGPQVPTIDLKDIDSEVIQVREKCREELKKAAVDWGVMHLVNHGISDELMDRVRNAGQAFFDLPIEQKEQYANDQASGNIQGYGSKLANNA
;
A
#
# COMPACT_ATOMS: atom_id res chain seq x y z
N ILE A 1 4.98 -1.43 -26.07
CA ILE A 1 5.37 -1.90 -24.73
C ILE A 1 5.63 -0.66 -23.90
N GLY A 2 4.73 -0.32 -22.98
CA GLY A 2 4.98 0.79 -22.06
C GLY A 2 6.17 0.45 -21.17
N SER A 3 7.09 1.39 -20.96
CA SER A 3 8.24 1.14 -20.07
C SER A 3 7.73 0.82 -18.67
N ARG A 4 8.05 -0.36 -18.16
CA ARG A 4 7.76 -0.73 -16.76
C ARG A 4 8.66 0.10 -15.85
N VAL A 5 8.11 0.54 -14.71
CA VAL A 5 8.87 1.33 -13.73
C VAL A 5 10.09 0.55 -13.23
N GLU A 6 9.97 -0.77 -13.09
CA GLU A 6 11.08 -1.65 -12.72
C GLU A 6 12.22 -1.65 -13.76
N SER A 7 11.90 -1.72 -15.05
CA SER A 7 12.91 -1.59 -16.12
C SER A 7 13.58 -0.22 -16.07
N LEU A 8 12.79 0.83 -15.81
CA LEU A 8 13.29 2.20 -15.74
C LEU A 8 14.23 2.38 -14.53
N ALA A 9 13.87 1.85 -13.37
CA ALA A 9 14.68 1.88 -12.15
C ALA A 9 16.03 1.15 -12.35
N SER A 10 16.02 0.06 -13.12
CA SER A 10 17.23 -0.75 -13.39
C SER A 10 18.04 -0.28 -14.60
N SER A 11 17.59 0.75 -15.33
CA SER A 11 18.20 1.18 -16.59
C SER A 11 19.49 2.01 -16.45
N GLY A 12 19.86 2.41 -15.21
CA GLY A 12 21.03 3.25 -14.95
C GLY A 12 20.82 4.74 -15.22
N ILE A 13 19.57 5.19 -15.37
CA ILE A 13 19.25 6.62 -15.50
C ILE A 13 19.69 7.40 -14.26
N SER A 14 20.27 8.58 -14.46
CA SER A 14 20.69 9.47 -13.38
C SER A 14 19.60 10.46 -12.95
N LYS A 15 18.50 10.55 -13.71
CA LYS A 15 17.36 11.44 -13.46
C LYS A 15 16.08 10.74 -13.91
N ILE A 16 15.01 10.91 -13.15
CA ILE A 16 13.69 10.39 -13.52
C ILE A 16 13.13 11.13 -14.76
N PRO A 17 12.34 10.46 -15.61
CA PRO A 17 11.61 11.12 -16.69
C PRO A 17 10.63 12.17 -16.15
N LYS A 18 10.39 13.22 -16.95
CA LYS A 18 9.53 14.36 -16.58
C LYS A 18 8.09 13.93 -16.23
N GLU A 19 7.64 12.81 -16.78
CA GLU A 19 6.31 12.23 -16.57
C GLU A 19 6.09 11.77 -15.12
N TYR A 20 7.16 11.54 -14.36
CA TYR A 20 7.14 11.17 -12.94
C TYR A 20 7.40 12.36 -12.00
N VAL A 21 7.77 13.52 -12.54
CA VAL A 21 7.98 14.73 -11.74
C VAL A 21 6.61 15.30 -11.36
N ARG A 22 6.36 15.42 -10.06
CA ARG A 22 5.10 15.98 -9.54
C ARG A 22 5.03 17.50 -9.76
N PRO A 23 3.84 18.10 -9.82
CA PRO A 23 3.66 19.55 -9.88
C PRO A 23 4.34 20.27 -8.70
N LYS A 24 4.67 21.55 -8.88
CA LYS A 24 5.42 22.34 -7.87
C LYS A 24 4.70 22.39 -6.53
N GLU A 25 3.38 22.41 -6.57
CA GLU A 25 2.48 22.48 -5.43
C GLU A 25 2.51 21.20 -4.58
N GLU A 26 2.91 20.07 -5.17
CA GLU A 26 3.08 18.80 -4.46
C GLU A 26 4.51 18.60 -3.98
N LEU A 27 5.50 19.09 -4.73
CA LEU A 27 6.92 18.94 -4.39
C LEU A 27 7.29 19.55 -3.03
N ILE A 28 6.55 20.56 -2.57
CA ILE A 28 6.79 21.21 -1.27
C ILE A 28 6.55 20.26 -0.07
N ASN A 29 5.76 19.20 -0.26
CA ASN A 29 5.39 18.25 0.79
C ASN A 29 6.08 16.89 0.63
N ILE A 30 7.05 16.77 -0.28
CA ILE A 30 7.81 15.54 -0.49
C ILE A 30 9.16 15.67 0.22
N GLY A 31 9.31 14.96 1.34
CA GLY A 31 10.51 14.92 2.16
C GLY A 31 11.32 13.64 2.00
N ASP A 32 12.30 13.46 2.90
CA ASP A 32 13.01 12.19 3.06
C ASP A 32 12.17 11.27 3.95
N ILE A 33 11.68 10.18 3.38
CA ILE A 33 10.79 9.24 4.07
C ILE A 33 11.41 8.63 5.33
N PHE A 34 12.74 8.46 5.38
CA PHE A 34 13.41 7.87 6.54
C PHE A 34 13.56 8.86 7.70
N GLU A 35 13.59 10.16 7.41
CA GLU A 35 13.55 11.19 8.45
C GLU A 35 12.10 11.42 8.93
N ASP A 36 11.14 11.40 8.00
CA ASP A 36 9.72 11.52 8.31
C ASP A 36 9.23 10.35 9.18
N GLU A 37 9.64 9.11 8.90
CA GLU A 37 9.28 7.92 9.68
C GLU A 37 9.78 7.97 11.13
N LYS A 38 10.93 8.58 11.38
CA LYS A 38 11.48 8.75 12.74
C LYS A 38 10.75 9.81 13.55
N SER A 39 9.98 10.69 12.89
CA SER A 39 9.30 11.78 13.54
C SER A 39 8.12 11.27 14.38
N THR A 40 8.17 11.51 15.68
CA THR A 40 7.04 11.30 16.59
C THR A 40 6.22 12.58 16.80
N VAL A 41 6.46 13.61 15.98
CA VAL A 41 5.82 14.91 16.12
C VAL A 41 4.51 14.92 15.33
N GLY A 42 3.43 15.30 16.00
CA GLY A 42 2.10 15.43 15.39
C GLY A 42 1.23 14.18 15.53
N PRO A 43 0.00 14.23 14.99
CA PRO A 43 -0.95 13.13 15.07
C PRO A 43 -0.37 11.84 14.46
N GLN A 44 -0.61 10.70 15.12
CA GLN A 44 -0.17 9.38 14.66
C GLN A 44 -1.36 8.51 14.26
N VAL A 45 -1.23 7.73 13.18
CA VAL A 45 -2.28 6.79 12.72
C VAL A 45 -2.64 5.84 13.87
N PRO A 46 -3.92 5.74 14.27
CA PRO A 46 -4.31 4.95 15.42
C PRO A 46 -4.10 3.46 15.18
N THR A 47 -3.76 2.74 16.25
CA THR A 47 -3.73 1.27 16.26
C THR A 47 -4.92 0.77 17.06
N ILE A 48 -5.72 -0.13 16.47
CA ILE A 48 -6.94 -0.68 17.05
C ILE A 48 -6.79 -2.18 17.28
N ASP A 49 -7.04 -2.60 18.51
CA ASP A 49 -7.01 -4.00 18.92
C ASP A 49 -8.39 -4.64 18.74
N LEU A 50 -8.47 -5.63 17.85
CA LEU A 50 -9.70 -6.34 17.51
C LEU A 50 -9.93 -7.61 18.33
N LYS A 51 -9.07 -7.92 19.31
CA LYS A 51 -9.17 -9.15 20.12
C LYS A 51 -10.57 -9.39 20.70
N ASP A 52 -11.25 -8.32 21.08
CA ASP A 52 -12.52 -8.34 21.79
C ASP A 52 -13.75 -8.00 20.92
N ILE A 53 -13.59 -7.91 19.60
CA ILE A 53 -14.65 -7.46 18.67
C ILE A 53 -15.93 -8.32 18.71
N ASP A 54 -15.77 -9.59 19.08
CA ASP A 54 -16.84 -10.59 19.22
C ASP A 54 -16.88 -11.22 20.62
N SER A 55 -16.41 -10.49 21.65
CA SER A 55 -16.47 -10.95 23.04
C SER A 55 -17.91 -11.29 23.48
N GLU A 56 -18.07 -12.36 24.28
CA GLU A 56 -19.35 -12.73 24.88
C GLU A 56 -19.80 -11.71 25.94
N VAL A 57 -18.85 -10.96 26.51
CA VAL A 57 -19.15 -9.89 27.46
C VAL A 57 -19.51 -8.62 26.69
N ILE A 58 -20.81 -8.28 26.70
CA ILE A 58 -21.38 -7.17 25.93
C ILE A 58 -20.59 -5.86 26.13
N GLN A 59 -20.26 -5.49 27.36
CA GLN A 59 -19.56 -4.24 27.66
C GLN A 59 -18.16 -4.17 27.03
N VAL A 60 -17.44 -5.29 27.02
CA VAL A 60 -16.10 -5.41 26.44
C VAL A 60 -16.20 -5.31 24.91
N ARG A 61 -17.15 -6.02 24.32
CA ARG A 61 -17.42 -5.99 22.89
C ARG A 61 -17.79 -4.60 22.39
N GLU A 62 -18.73 -3.93 23.05
CA GLU A 62 -19.17 -2.59 22.66
C GLU A 62 -18.06 -1.55 22.78
N LYS A 63 -17.16 -1.68 23.77
CA LYS A 63 -15.99 -0.81 23.90
C LYS A 63 -15.05 -0.94 22.70
N CYS A 64 -14.69 -2.17 22.31
CA CYS A 64 -13.84 -2.42 21.14
C CYS A 64 -14.48 -1.85 19.86
N ARG A 65 -15.79 -2.04 19.68
CA ARG A 65 -16.55 -1.51 18.53
C ARG A 65 -16.58 0.02 18.51
N GLU A 66 -16.71 0.66 19.66
CA GLU A 66 -16.70 2.13 19.74
C GLU A 66 -15.30 2.70 19.45
N GLU A 67 -14.22 2.07 19.90
CA GLU A 67 -12.85 2.46 19.54
C GLU A 67 -12.60 2.37 18.03
N LEU A 68 -13.02 1.26 17.41
CA LEU A 68 -12.98 1.07 15.96
C LEU A 68 -13.78 2.16 15.23
N LYS A 69 -15.02 2.41 15.65
CA LYS A 69 -15.89 3.42 15.06
C LYS A 69 -15.28 4.82 15.18
N LYS A 70 -14.73 5.17 16.35
CA LYS A 70 -14.09 6.47 16.57
C LYS A 70 -12.91 6.67 15.63
N ALA A 71 -12.03 5.68 15.50
CA ALA A 71 -10.91 5.75 14.56
C ALA A 71 -11.39 5.88 13.10
N ALA A 72 -12.46 5.16 12.73
CA ALA A 72 -13.03 5.26 11.39
C ALA A 72 -13.61 6.65 11.08
N VAL A 73 -14.25 7.29 12.06
CA VAL A 73 -14.86 8.63 11.91
C VAL A 73 -13.81 9.74 11.96
N ASP A 74 -12.89 9.68 12.92
CA ASP A 74 -11.92 10.75 13.17
C ASP A 74 -10.75 10.71 12.15
N TRP A 75 -10.33 9.51 11.73
CA TRP A 75 -9.14 9.31 10.89
C TRP A 75 -9.43 8.73 9.50
N GLY A 76 -10.40 7.83 9.38
CA GLY A 76 -10.66 7.09 8.14
C GLY A 76 -9.60 6.03 7.77
N VAL A 77 -8.52 5.91 8.56
CA VAL A 77 -7.44 4.93 8.42
C VAL A 77 -6.90 4.52 9.79
N MET A 78 -6.45 3.27 9.92
CA MET A 78 -5.90 2.71 11.16
C MET A 78 -5.05 1.47 10.91
N HIS A 79 -4.18 1.12 11.86
CA HIS A 79 -3.55 -0.19 11.96
C HIS A 79 -4.43 -1.12 12.79
N LEU A 80 -4.64 -2.35 12.33
CA LEU A 80 -5.38 -3.37 13.08
C LEU A 80 -4.40 -4.37 13.68
N VAL A 81 -4.61 -4.75 14.95
CA VAL A 81 -3.90 -5.84 15.63
C VAL A 81 -4.90 -6.84 16.20
N ASN A 82 -4.46 -8.09 16.43
CA ASN A 82 -5.33 -9.20 16.86
C ASN A 82 -6.57 -9.39 15.97
N HIS A 83 -6.43 -9.14 14.66
CA HIS A 83 -7.50 -9.24 13.65
C HIS A 83 -7.88 -10.68 13.28
N GLY A 84 -7.27 -11.69 13.91
CA GLY A 84 -7.59 -13.11 13.70
C GLY A 84 -7.01 -13.74 12.40
N ILE A 85 -6.22 -12.99 11.63
CA ILE A 85 -5.51 -13.52 10.45
C ILE A 85 -4.16 -14.01 10.91
N SER A 86 -3.82 -15.26 10.59
CA SER A 86 -2.54 -15.87 10.98
C SER A 86 -1.35 -15.13 10.36
N ASP A 87 -0.32 -14.86 11.17
CA ASP A 87 0.96 -14.29 10.72
C ASP A 87 1.60 -15.16 9.63
N GLU A 88 1.54 -16.48 9.79
CA GLU A 88 2.07 -17.43 8.80
C GLU A 88 1.37 -17.29 7.45
N LEU A 89 0.05 -17.04 7.44
CA LEU A 89 -0.68 -16.81 6.20
C LEU A 89 -0.24 -15.49 5.54
N MET A 90 -0.10 -14.41 6.32
CA MET A 90 0.35 -13.12 5.81
C MET A 90 1.78 -13.20 5.25
N ASP A 91 2.67 -13.93 5.91
CA ASP A 91 4.04 -14.19 5.44
C ASP A 91 4.05 -14.98 4.12
N ARG A 92 3.27 -16.05 4.01
CA ARG A 92 3.18 -16.80 2.74
C ARG A 92 2.70 -15.93 1.59
N VAL A 93 1.73 -15.05 1.83
CA VAL A 93 1.21 -14.13 0.81
C VAL A 93 2.28 -13.10 0.41
N ARG A 94 2.99 -12.49 1.38
CA ARG A 94 4.11 -11.59 1.11
C ARG A 94 5.20 -12.27 0.30
N ASN A 95 5.59 -13.48 0.69
CA ASN A 95 6.64 -14.24 0.02
C ASN A 95 6.23 -14.63 -1.41
N ALA A 96 4.98 -15.05 -1.63
CA ALA A 96 4.49 -15.36 -2.97
C ALA A 96 4.46 -14.11 -3.87
N GLY A 97 4.03 -12.96 -3.33
CA GLY A 97 4.06 -11.69 -4.04
C GLY A 97 5.48 -11.27 -4.41
N GLN A 98 6.41 -11.30 -3.45
CA GLN A 98 7.82 -10.99 -3.68
C GLN A 98 8.41 -11.91 -4.75
N ALA A 99 8.20 -13.23 -4.62
CA ALA A 99 8.70 -14.21 -5.59
C ALA A 99 8.18 -13.96 -7.01
N PHE A 100 6.91 -13.55 -7.16
CA PHE A 100 6.37 -13.15 -8.47
C PHE A 100 7.06 -11.89 -9.03
N PHE A 101 7.24 -10.86 -8.20
CA PHE A 101 7.89 -9.62 -8.64
C PHE A 101 9.40 -9.76 -8.86
N ASP A 102 10.05 -10.76 -8.27
CA ASP A 102 11.45 -11.12 -8.52
C ASP A 102 11.68 -11.87 -9.84
N LEU A 103 10.62 -12.35 -10.50
CA LEU A 103 10.73 -12.97 -11.82
C LEU A 103 11.24 -11.97 -12.87
N PRO A 104 11.92 -12.46 -13.93
CA PRO A 104 12.24 -11.64 -15.09
C PRO A 104 10.99 -10.97 -15.66
N ILE A 105 11.16 -9.75 -16.16
CA ILE A 105 10.04 -8.94 -16.69
C ILE A 105 9.30 -9.69 -17.79
N GLU A 106 10.02 -10.42 -18.66
CA GLU A 106 9.44 -11.20 -19.75
C GLU A 106 8.45 -12.28 -19.25
N GLN A 107 8.66 -12.83 -18.06
CA GLN A 107 7.74 -13.78 -17.45
C GLN A 107 6.52 -13.07 -16.87
N LYS A 108 6.71 -11.91 -16.25
CA LYS A 108 5.59 -11.07 -15.75
C LYS A 108 4.72 -10.53 -16.87
N GLU A 109 5.29 -10.22 -18.03
CA GLU A 109 4.57 -9.76 -19.22
C GLU A 109 3.60 -10.80 -19.79
N GLN A 110 3.78 -12.10 -19.50
CA GLN A 110 2.78 -13.13 -19.85
C GLN A 110 1.42 -12.90 -19.16
N TYR A 111 1.42 -12.14 -18.07
CA TYR A 111 0.25 -11.76 -17.30
C TYR A 111 -0.15 -10.30 -17.53
N ALA A 112 0.37 -9.62 -18.56
CA ALA A 112 0.11 -8.21 -18.78
C ALA A 112 -1.40 -7.92 -18.94
N ASN A 113 -1.85 -6.83 -18.31
CA ASN A 113 -3.19 -6.33 -18.55
C ASN A 113 -3.29 -5.66 -19.93
N ASP A 114 -4.51 -5.55 -20.46
CA ASP A 114 -4.81 -4.86 -21.71
C ASP A 114 -6.04 -3.96 -21.52
N GLN A 115 -5.79 -2.73 -21.08
CA GLN A 115 -6.84 -1.73 -20.86
C GLN A 115 -7.60 -1.38 -22.14
N ALA A 116 -6.97 -1.49 -23.32
CA ALA A 116 -7.59 -1.11 -24.59
C ALA A 116 -8.68 -2.10 -25.01
N SER A 117 -8.50 -3.40 -24.71
CA SER A 117 -9.53 -4.43 -24.90
C SER A 117 -10.48 -4.57 -23.70
N GLY A 118 -10.31 -3.78 -22.64
CA GLY A 118 -11.09 -3.86 -21.41
C GLY A 118 -10.62 -4.93 -20.42
N ASN A 119 -9.52 -5.63 -20.71
CA ASN A 119 -8.90 -6.57 -19.78
C ASN A 119 -8.05 -5.83 -18.73
N ILE A 120 -8.68 -5.43 -17.64
CA ILE A 120 -8.03 -4.64 -16.57
C ILE A 120 -7.19 -5.47 -15.59
N GLN A 121 -7.38 -6.79 -15.56
CA GLN A 121 -6.66 -7.68 -14.64
C GLN A 121 -5.28 -8.03 -15.21
N GLY A 122 -4.28 -8.15 -14.31
CA GLY A 122 -2.93 -8.56 -14.67
C GLY A 122 -1.85 -7.53 -14.35
N TYR A 123 -0.63 -7.82 -14.80
CA TYR A 123 0.57 -7.02 -14.59
C TYR A 123 0.53 -5.72 -15.40
N GLY A 124 0.36 -4.59 -14.69
CA GLY A 124 0.18 -3.27 -15.26
C GLY A 124 1.18 -2.24 -14.72
N SER A 125 1.32 -1.11 -15.41
CA SER A 125 1.99 0.08 -14.89
C SER A 125 1.18 1.30 -15.28
N LYS A 126 0.81 2.13 -14.31
CA LYS A 126 0.06 3.37 -14.54
C LYS A 126 0.98 4.56 -14.32
N LEU A 127 0.97 5.52 -15.24
CA LEU A 127 1.55 6.84 -14.98
C LEU A 127 0.57 7.64 -14.13
N ALA A 128 1.07 8.33 -13.10
CA ALA A 128 0.26 9.11 -12.17
C ALA A 128 -0.59 10.20 -12.87
N ASN A 129 -0.22 10.63 -14.08
CA ASN A 129 -0.93 11.65 -14.86
C ASN A 129 -2.17 11.13 -15.60
N ASN A 130 -2.49 9.83 -15.51
CA ASN A 130 -3.74 9.23 -16.00
C ASN A 130 -4.71 8.86 -14.86
N ALA A 131 -4.51 9.41 -13.65
CA ALA A 131 -5.44 9.30 -12.54
C ALA A 131 -6.47 10.43 -12.59
#